data_AF-A0A956J7H2-F1
#
_entry.id   AF-A0A956J7H2-F1
#
_cell.length_a   1.000
_cell.length_b   1.000
_cell.length_c   1.000
_cell.angle_alpha   90.00
_cell.angle_beta   90.00
_cell.angle_gamma   90.00
#
_symmetry.space_group_name_H-M   'P 1'
#
loop_
_entity.id
_entity.type
_entity.pdbx_description
1 polymer ?
#
loop_
_entity_poly.entity_id
_entity_poly.type
_entity_poly.pdbx_seq_one_letter_code
_entity_poly.pdbx_strand_id
1 'polypeptide(L)'
;MTVVWPLLLSLWAQQGAPLPDLSDPDQPPQGQRVFFPKDRRPAFIYAEMTHEECLTEADERGLPYAPGPKPPSIEAPVTLEAPLRGVSFEHFSIYQRQEQERARQHGAAGPVMDCRLLLALDDFAGVANQHDVVAVRYSSVYRGVRARRAGQRHAAGVAIDVNELILADGRTWNIKRDY
;
A
#
# COMPACT_ATOMS: atom_id res chain seq x y z
N MET A 1 -58.10 -39.80 -24.89
CA MET A 1 -56.97 -40.29 -24.07
C MET A 1 -56.41 -39.10 -23.34
N THR A 2 -56.43 -39.17 -22.02
CA THR A 2 -56.32 -38.05 -21.08
C THR A 2 -54.86 -37.74 -20.77
N VAL A 3 -54.51 -36.45 -20.78
CA VAL A 3 -53.22 -35.91 -20.32
C VAL A 3 -53.23 -35.91 -18.79
N VAL A 4 -52.17 -36.45 -18.16
CA VAL A 4 -51.92 -36.28 -16.72
C VAL A 4 -50.48 -35.81 -16.54
N TRP A 5 -50.34 -34.56 -16.11
CA TRP A 5 -49.14 -33.99 -15.50
C TRP A 5 -49.08 -34.37 -14.03
N PRO A 6 -47.89 -34.63 -13.45
CA PRO A 6 -47.68 -34.41 -12.03
C PRO A 6 -46.87 -33.13 -11.81
N LEU A 7 -47.50 -32.21 -11.08
CA LEU A 7 -46.84 -31.22 -10.23
C LEU A 7 -46.13 -31.96 -9.10
N LEU A 8 -44.83 -31.72 -8.91
CA LEU A 8 -44.21 -31.80 -7.59
C LEU A 8 -43.27 -30.62 -7.39
N LEU A 9 -43.71 -29.77 -6.46
CA LEU A 9 -43.02 -28.66 -5.84
C LEU A 9 -41.85 -29.14 -4.97
N SER A 10 -40.90 -28.23 -4.80
CA SER A 10 -40.01 -28.08 -3.64
C SER A 10 -38.88 -29.09 -3.44
N LEU A 11 -37.64 -28.63 -3.66
CA LEU A 11 -36.64 -28.57 -2.58
C LEU A 11 -35.46 -27.68 -3.02
N TRP A 12 -35.57 -26.38 -2.79
CA TRP A 12 -34.40 -25.56 -2.49
C TRP A 12 -34.03 -25.85 -1.03
N ALA A 13 -33.04 -26.72 -0.84
CA ALA A 13 -32.42 -26.95 0.45
C ALA A 13 -30.90 -27.06 0.23
N GLN A 14 -30.22 -25.96 0.51
CA GLN A 14 -28.90 -25.91 1.15
C GLN A 14 -27.88 -26.97 0.69
N GLN A 15 -27.19 -26.68 -0.41
CA GLN A 15 -25.77 -27.06 -0.47
C GLN A 15 -25.00 -25.88 0.14
N GLY A 16 -24.93 -25.86 1.48
CA GLY A 16 -23.89 -25.08 2.15
C GLY A 16 -22.57 -25.61 1.63
N ALA A 17 -21.78 -24.76 0.98
CA ALA A 17 -20.40 -25.09 0.67
C ALA A 17 -19.73 -25.59 1.97
N PRO A 18 -18.98 -26.70 1.94
CA PRO A 18 -18.26 -27.16 3.12
C PRO A 18 -17.41 -26.00 3.64
N LEU A 19 -17.50 -25.75 4.96
CA LEU A 19 -16.58 -24.84 5.63
C LEU A 19 -15.15 -25.26 5.27
N PRO A 20 -14.23 -24.31 5.03
CA PRO A 20 -12.85 -24.64 4.73
C PRO A 20 -12.30 -25.52 5.84
N ASP A 21 -11.65 -26.60 5.41
CA ASP A 21 -10.91 -27.51 6.28
C ASP A 21 -9.86 -26.70 7.04
N LEU A 22 -10.02 -26.58 8.37
CA LEU A 22 -9.12 -25.85 9.27
C LEU A 22 -7.77 -26.57 9.47
N SER A 23 -7.48 -27.59 8.66
CA SER A 23 -6.21 -28.32 8.65
C SER A 23 -5.16 -27.71 7.72
N ASP A 24 -5.43 -26.57 7.08
CA ASP A 24 -4.44 -25.90 6.20
C ASP A 24 -3.18 -25.54 7.02
N PRO A 25 -2.03 -26.20 6.77
CA PRO A 25 -0.81 -25.97 7.53
C PRO A 25 -0.23 -24.57 7.32
N ASP A 26 -0.72 -23.81 6.32
CA ASP A 26 -0.33 -22.43 6.05
C ASP A 26 -1.22 -21.38 6.74
N GLN A 27 -2.28 -21.78 7.45
CA GLN A 27 -3.10 -20.83 8.19
C GLN A 27 -2.48 -20.56 9.58
N PRO A 28 -1.97 -19.34 9.86
CA PRO A 28 -1.41 -19.06 11.18
C PRO A 28 -2.50 -19.18 12.24
N PRO A 29 -2.24 -19.91 13.36
CA PRO A 29 -3.26 -20.18 14.34
C PRO A 29 -3.81 -18.87 14.93
N GLN A 30 -5.13 -18.72 14.88
CA GLN A 30 -5.81 -17.53 15.38
C GLN A 30 -5.49 -17.33 16.86
N GLY A 31 -4.99 -16.14 17.20
CA GLY A 31 -4.63 -15.77 18.58
C GLY A 31 -3.13 -15.89 18.91
N GLN A 32 -2.29 -16.37 17.99
CA GLN A 32 -0.85 -16.29 18.16
C GLN A 32 -0.39 -14.88 17.80
N ARG A 33 0.12 -14.11 18.79
CA ARG A 33 0.87 -12.89 18.47
C ARG A 33 2.03 -13.32 17.60
N VAL A 34 1.99 -12.98 16.31
CA VAL A 34 3.09 -13.24 15.39
C VAL A 34 4.28 -12.43 15.90
N PHE A 35 5.17 -13.10 16.63
CA PHE A 35 6.39 -12.48 17.09
C PHE A 35 7.32 -12.42 15.90
N PHE A 36 7.58 -11.21 15.49
CA PHE A 36 8.41 -10.90 14.35
C PHE A 36 9.81 -10.61 14.88
N PRO A 37 10.81 -11.51 14.72
CA PRO A 37 12.19 -11.21 15.10
C PRO A 37 12.61 -9.90 14.44
N LYS A 38 13.21 -9.01 15.23
CA LYS A 38 13.42 -7.59 14.87
C LYS A 38 14.62 -7.38 13.94
N ASP A 39 15.52 -8.35 13.88
CA ASP A 39 16.92 -8.17 13.50
C ASP A 39 17.22 -8.41 12.01
N ARG A 40 16.21 -8.67 11.16
CA ARG A 40 16.42 -8.90 9.71
C ARG A 40 15.28 -8.46 8.78
N ARG A 41 14.36 -7.61 9.21
CA ARG A 41 13.25 -7.18 8.33
C ARG A 41 13.61 -5.91 7.59
N PRO A 42 13.19 -5.76 6.32
CA PRO A 42 13.40 -4.53 5.56
C PRO A 42 13.00 -3.27 6.35
N ALA A 43 11.87 -3.29 7.06
CA ALA A 43 11.40 -2.15 7.86
C ALA A 43 12.38 -1.71 8.97
N PHE A 44 13.12 -2.62 9.60
CA PHE A 44 14.12 -2.26 10.61
C PHE A 44 15.41 -1.78 9.95
N ILE A 45 15.83 -2.43 8.87
CA ILE A 45 17.00 -2.05 8.09
C ILE A 45 16.83 -0.62 7.57
N TYR A 46 15.72 -0.31 6.90
CA TYR A 46 15.46 1.03 6.37
C TYR A 46 15.36 2.08 7.48
N ALA A 47 14.81 1.73 8.65
CA ALA A 47 14.69 2.68 9.76
C ALA A 47 16.06 3.10 10.34
N GLU A 48 17.08 2.25 10.21
CA GLU A 48 18.44 2.50 10.68
C GLU A 48 19.33 3.19 9.64
N MET A 49 18.93 3.21 8.37
CA MET A 49 19.69 3.85 7.28
C MET A 49 19.81 5.35 7.47
N THR A 50 21.00 5.88 7.17
CA THR A 50 21.20 7.32 6.95
C THR A 50 20.54 7.76 5.65
N HIS A 51 20.47 9.09 5.46
CA HIS A 51 20.05 9.69 4.20
C HIS A 51 20.83 9.14 2.99
N GLU A 52 22.16 9.11 3.09
CA GLU A 52 23.06 8.70 2.01
C GLU A 52 22.95 7.21 1.72
N GLU A 53 22.83 6.37 2.74
CA GLU A 53 22.66 4.93 2.60
C GLU A 53 21.35 4.61 1.88
N CYS A 54 20.25 5.29 2.26
CA CYS A 54 18.97 5.08 1.60
C CYS A 54 18.98 5.49 0.13
N LEU A 55 19.56 6.66 -0.19
CA LEU A 55 19.62 7.12 -1.58
C LEU A 55 20.50 6.19 -2.43
N THR A 56 21.62 5.71 -1.87
CA THR A 56 22.48 4.73 -2.54
C THR A 56 21.72 3.45 -2.86
N GLU A 57 20.97 2.90 -1.90
CA GLU A 57 20.12 1.72 -2.11
C GLU A 57 19.04 1.98 -3.18
N ALA A 58 18.41 3.16 -3.17
CA ALA A 58 17.41 3.53 -4.16
C ALA A 58 18.01 3.63 -5.59
N ASP A 59 19.22 4.16 -5.70
CA ASP A 59 19.98 4.27 -6.95
C ASP A 59 20.42 2.89 -7.46
N GLU A 60 20.91 2.02 -6.58
CA GLU A 60 21.31 0.64 -6.91
C GLU A 60 20.12 -0.19 -7.42
N ARG A 61 18.91 0.07 -6.90
CA ARG A 61 17.66 -0.52 -7.39
C ARG A 61 17.13 0.12 -8.67
N GLY A 62 17.68 1.26 -9.09
CA GLY A 62 17.19 2.03 -10.24
C GLY A 62 15.77 2.58 -10.02
N LEU A 63 15.43 3.02 -8.81
CA LEU A 63 14.09 3.51 -8.51
C LEU A 63 13.83 4.86 -9.20
N PRO A 64 12.62 5.08 -9.77
CA PRO A 64 12.28 6.30 -10.50
C PRO A 64 11.87 7.41 -9.52
N TYR A 65 12.83 8.13 -8.95
CA TYR A 65 12.57 9.24 -8.04
C TYR A 65 13.37 10.50 -8.41
N ALA A 66 12.85 11.65 -7.97
CA ALA A 66 13.58 12.90 -7.96
C ALA A 66 13.72 13.47 -6.54
N PRO A 67 14.73 14.31 -6.28
CA PRO A 67 14.80 15.07 -5.03
C PRO A 67 13.52 15.88 -4.82
N GLY A 68 12.91 15.73 -3.64
CA GLY A 68 11.78 16.54 -3.21
C GLY A 68 12.25 17.85 -2.55
N PRO A 69 11.36 18.86 -2.43
CA PRO A 69 11.62 19.98 -1.53
C PRO A 69 11.86 19.43 -0.12
N LYS A 70 12.65 20.16 0.68
CA LYS A 70 13.12 19.73 2.01
C LYS A 70 12.28 20.35 3.13
N PRO A 71 11.22 19.67 3.62
CA PRO A 71 10.62 20.04 4.89
C PRO A 71 11.60 19.85 6.05
N PRO A 72 11.43 20.60 7.16
CA PRO A 72 12.25 20.41 8.35
C PRO A 72 12.16 19.01 8.98
N SER A 73 11.09 18.27 8.70
CA SER A 73 10.76 17.01 9.36
C SER A 73 11.05 15.76 8.53
N ILE A 74 11.43 15.91 7.26
CA ILE A 74 11.81 14.79 6.38
C ILE A 74 13.33 14.79 6.21
N GLU A 75 13.97 13.66 6.47
CA GLU A 75 15.43 13.55 6.42
C GLU A 75 15.94 13.40 4.99
N ALA A 76 15.29 12.57 4.19
CA ALA A 76 15.67 12.27 2.82
C ALA A 76 14.51 12.55 1.84
N PRO A 77 14.18 13.81 1.55
CA PRO A 77 12.98 14.13 0.77
C PRO A 77 13.12 13.68 -0.70
N VAL A 78 12.19 12.84 -1.15
CA VAL A 78 12.08 12.37 -2.52
C VAL A 78 10.64 12.45 -3.03
N THR A 79 10.48 12.47 -4.34
CA THR A 79 9.20 12.38 -5.05
C THR A 79 9.27 11.21 -6.02
N LEU A 80 8.24 10.36 -6.03
CA LEU A 80 8.14 9.27 -7.00
C LEU A 80 7.75 9.81 -8.38
N GLU A 81 8.47 9.43 -9.43
CA GLU A 81 8.26 9.92 -10.80
C GLU A 81 7.56 8.91 -11.72
N ALA A 82 7.64 7.61 -11.41
CA ALA A 82 7.04 6.56 -12.22
C ALA A 82 6.58 5.37 -11.36
N PRO A 83 5.81 4.42 -11.92
CA PRO A 83 5.42 3.19 -11.23
C PRO A 83 6.62 2.40 -10.68
N LEU A 84 6.46 1.80 -9.50
CA LEU A 84 7.45 0.88 -8.94
C LEU A 84 7.05 -0.54 -9.33
N ARG A 85 7.96 -1.28 -9.98
CA ARG A 85 7.73 -2.69 -10.37
C ARG A 85 6.40 -2.93 -11.12
N GLY A 86 5.95 -1.96 -11.91
CA GLY A 86 4.69 -2.02 -12.67
C GLY A 86 3.45 -1.54 -11.91
N VAL A 87 3.58 -1.12 -10.65
CA VAL A 87 2.46 -0.66 -9.80
C VAL A 87 2.47 0.86 -9.68
N SER A 88 1.38 1.51 -10.09
CA SER A 88 1.23 2.97 -9.93
C SER A 88 0.84 3.33 -8.49
N PHE A 89 1.33 4.46 -7.99
CA PHE A 89 0.90 5.02 -6.70
C PHE A 89 0.12 6.31 -6.96
N GLU A 90 -1.19 6.23 -6.81
CA GLU A 90 -2.14 7.27 -7.19
C GLU A 90 -2.69 7.97 -5.96
N HIS A 91 -2.54 9.29 -5.90
CA HIS A 91 -3.17 10.06 -4.84
C HIS A 91 -4.70 10.07 -5.03
N PHE A 92 -5.44 9.66 -4.00
CA PHE A 92 -6.88 9.47 -3.99
C PHE A 92 -7.48 10.14 -2.76
N SER A 93 -7.74 11.44 -2.88
CA SER A 93 -8.31 12.27 -1.82
C SER A 93 -9.12 13.41 -2.42
N ILE A 94 -10.19 13.83 -1.73
CA ILE A 94 -10.95 15.04 -2.10
C ILE A 94 -10.07 16.32 -2.08
N TYR A 95 -8.93 16.27 -1.39
CA TYR A 95 -7.95 17.35 -1.31
C TYR A 95 -6.80 17.20 -2.32
N GLN A 96 -6.87 16.26 -3.27
CA GLN A 96 -5.81 15.96 -4.25
C GLN A 96 -5.29 17.21 -4.97
N ARG A 97 -6.19 18.07 -5.45
CA ARG A 97 -5.80 19.31 -6.13
C ARG A 97 -4.97 20.22 -5.23
N GLN A 98 -5.34 20.37 -3.95
CA GLN A 98 -4.63 21.23 -3.02
C GLN A 98 -3.24 20.67 -2.68
N GLU A 99 -3.09 19.36 -2.59
CA GLU A 99 -1.81 18.71 -2.31
C GLU A 99 -0.87 18.81 -3.51
N GLN A 100 -1.38 18.60 -4.73
CA GLN A 100 -0.63 18.81 -5.97
C GLN A 100 -0.24 20.28 -6.17
N GLU A 101 -1.11 21.23 -5.88
CA GLU A 101 -0.79 22.66 -5.93
C GLU A 101 0.34 23.03 -4.97
N ARG A 102 0.31 22.51 -3.73
CA ARG A 102 1.39 22.72 -2.75
C ARG A 102 2.71 22.09 -3.21
N ALA A 103 2.66 20.85 -3.70
CA ALA A 103 3.83 20.19 -4.27
C ALA A 103 4.47 21.06 -5.36
N ARG A 104 3.66 21.53 -6.32
CA ARG A 104 4.11 22.43 -7.41
C ARG A 104 4.65 23.77 -6.91
N GLN A 105 4.01 24.39 -5.91
CA GLN A 105 4.49 25.63 -5.30
C GLN A 105 5.89 25.47 -4.68
N HIS A 106 6.24 24.26 -4.27
CA HIS A 106 7.55 23.91 -3.74
C HIS A 106 8.46 23.20 -4.76
N GLY A 107 8.11 23.23 -6.05
CA GLY A 107 8.92 22.65 -7.14
C GLY A 107 8.90 21.12 -7.21
N ALA A 108 7.99 20.45 -6.51
CA ALA A 108 7.84 19.00 -6.55
C ALA A 108 6.85 18.55 -7.63
N ALA A 109 7.16 17.44 -8.31
CA ALA A 109 6.29 16.82 -9.29
C ALA A 109 5.07 16.10 -8.66
N GLY A 110 5.13 15.82 -7.35
CA GLY A 110 4.14 15.03 -6.63
C GLY A 110 4.34 15.07 -5.11
N PRO A 111 3.64 14.23 -4.35
CA PRO A 111 3.78 14.19 -2.90
C PRO A 111 5.19 13.80 -2.46
N VAL A 112 5.71 14.53 -1.47
CA VAL A 112 7.06 14.30 -0.93
C VAL A 112 7.00 13.23 0.15
N MET A 113 7.99 12.34 0.12
CA MET A 113 8.21 11.32 1.13
C MET A 113 9.66 11.26 1.56
N ASP A 114 9.94 10.54 2.63
CA ASP A 114 11.32 10.16 2.96
C ASP A 114 11.75 8.98 2.08
N CYS A 115 13.01 8.96 1.64
CA CYS A 115 13.59 7.86 0.85
C CYS A 115 13.33 6.48 1.48
N ARG A 116 13.31 6.37 2.81
CA ARG A 116 13.05 5.09 3.48
C ARG A 116 11.66 4.55 3.20
N LEU A 117 10.67 5.44 2.99
CA LEU A 117 9.35 5.03 2.52
C LEU A 117 9.41 4.54 1.08
N LEU A 118 10.17 5.20 0.21
CA LEU A 118 10.34 4.78 -1.19
C LEU A 118 10.84 3.33 -1.28
N LEU A 119 11.85 2.94 -0.50
CA LEU A 119 12.35 1.56 -0.46
C LEU A 119 11.26 0.57 0.00
N ALA A 120 10.49 0.93 1.02
CA ALA A 120 9.37 0.12 1.49
C ALA A 120 8.24 0.01 0.46
N LEU A 121 7.99 1.06 -0.32
CA LEU A 121 7.00 1.04 -1.41
C LEU A 121 7.48 0.18 -2.58
N ASP A 122 8.78 0.13 -2.87
CA ASP A 122 9.35 -0.75 -3.89
C ASP A 122 9.16 -2.23 -3.51
N ASP A 123 9.50 -2.61 -2.27
CA ASP A 123 9.26 -3.97 -1.77
C ASP A 123 7.77 -4.33 -1.81
N PHE A 124 6.92 -3.41 -1.35
CA PHE A 124 5.47 -3.59 -1.37
C PHE A 124 4.95 -3.75 -2.81
N ALA A 125 5.44 -2.95 -3.76
CA ALA A 125 5.05 -3.07 -5.17
C ALA A 125 5.45 -4.42 -5.75
N GLY A 126 6.58 -5.00 -5.30
CA GLY A 126 6.98 -6.35 -5.69
C GLY A 126 5.95 -7.41 -5.27
N VAL A 127 5.46 -7.33 -4.03
CA VAL A 127 4.40 -8.22 -3.52
C VAL A 127 3.07 -7.92 -4.20
N ALA A 128 2.68 -6.66 -4.33
CA ALA A 128 1.41 -6.25 -4.91
C ALA A 128 1.29 -6.72 -6.38
N ASN A 129 2.36 -6.58 -7.16
CA ASN A 129 2.40 -7.05 -8.55
C ASN A 129 2.25 -8.59 -8.67
N GLN A 130 2.76 -9.36 -7.70
CA GLN A 130 2.53 -10.82 -7.66
C GLN A 130 1.06 -11.19 -7.43
N HIS A 131 0.26 -10.26 -6.92
CA HIS A 131 -1.18 -10.41 -6.72
C HIS A 131 -2.01 -9.64 -7.76
N ASP A 132 -1.45 -9.39 -8.94
CA ASP A 132 -2.08 -8.69 -10.06
C ASP A 132 -2.53 -7.26 -9.73
N VAL A 133 -2.00 -6.64 -8.67
CA VAL A 133 -2.28 -5.24 -8.37
C VAL A 133 -1.48 -4.35 -9.33
N VAL A 134 -2.18 -3.47 -10.04
CA VAL A 134 -1.60 -2.52 -11.00
C VAL A 134 -1.58 -1.08 -10.48
N ALA A 135 -2.42 -0.75 -9.50
CA ALA A 135 -2.43 0.57 -8.89
C ALA A 135 -2.77 0.53 -7.39
N VAL A 136 -2.13 1.42 -6.64
CA VAL A 136 -2.31 1.64 -5.22
C VAL A 136 -2.81 3.06 -5.04
N ARG A 137 -4.05 3.20 -4.56
CA ARG A 137 -4.65 4.50 -4.29
C ARG A 137 -4.49 4.86 -2.84
N TYR A 138 -3.91 6.02 -2.57
CA TYR A 138 -3.58 6.47 -1.21
C TYR A 138 -4.03 7.90 -0.96
N SER A 139 -4.37 8.24 0.27
CA SER A 139 -4.93 9.55 0.62
C SER A 139 -3.90 10.52 1.18
N SER A 140 -2.81 10.02 1.77
CA SER A 140 -1.80 10.88 2.39
C SER A 140 -0.46 10.18 2.57
N VAL A 141 0.62 10.94 2.40
CA VAL A 141 1.99 10.53 2.76
C VAL A 141 2.61 11.51 3.77
N TYR A 142 2.75 12.78 3.40
CA TYR A 142 3.27 13.82 4.28
C TYR A 142 2.18 14.79 4.74
N ARG A 143 2.09 15.06 6.05
CA ARG A 143 1.03 15.93 6.64
C ARG A 143 1.53 17.24 7.26
N GLY A 144 2.80 17.60 7.05
CA GLY A 144 3.33 18.87 7.56
C GLY A 144 3.51 18.93 9.08
N VAL A 145 4.02 20.07 9.56
CA VAL A 145 4.35 20.39 10.97
C VAL A 145 3.20 20.30 12.00
N ARG A 146 1.95 20.09 11.57
CA ARG A 146 0.85 19.78 12.52
C ARG A 146 0.96 18.37 13.09
N ALA A 147 1.69 17.47 12.43
CA ALA A 147 2.00 16.15 12.93
C ALA A 147 3.22 16.23 13.85
N ARG A 148 3.03 15.90 15.13
CA ARG A 148 4.00 16.12 16.21
C ARG A 148 5.20 15.16 16.06
N ARG A 149 6.40 15.72 16.20
CA ARG A 149 7.76 15.11 16.32
C ARG A 149 8.35 14.50 15.03
N ALA A 150 9.63 14.80 14.81
CA ALA A 150 10.48 14.13 13.82
C ALA A 150 10.52 12.61 14.07
N GLY A 151 10.67 11.82 13.01
CA GLY A 151 10.61 10.35 13.07
C GLY A 151 9.22 9.75 13.28
N GLN A 152 8.14 10.54 13.34
CA GLN A 152 6.77 10.01 13.50
C GLN A 152 5.99 9.99 12.18
N ARG A 153 5.80 8.79 11.61
CA ARG A 153 4.79 8.49 10.55
C ARG A 153 4.71 9.59 9.47
N HIS A 154 3.52 10.12 9.21
CA HIS A 154 3.28 11.17 8.20
C HIS A 154 3.99 12.50 8.48
N ALA A 155 4.41 12.78 9.73
CA ALA A 155 5.20 13.97 10.04
C ALA A 155 6.60 13.87 9.44
N ALA A 156 7.14 12.66 9.36
CA ALA A 156 8.48 12.41 8.86
C ALA A 156 8.51 11.91 7.42
N GLY A 157 7.35 11.82 6.75
CA GLY A 157 7.26 11.29 5.38
C GLY A 157 7.55 9.78 5.30
N VAL A 158 7.47 9.06 6.42
CA VAL A 158 7.75 7.61 6.52
C VAL A 158 6.47 6.75 6.65
N ALA A 159 5.30 7.31 6.32
CA ALA A 159 4.03 6.60 6.35
C ALA A 159 3.12 6.99 5.19
N ILE A 160 2.25 6.06 4.81
CA ILE A 160 1.27 6.20 3.73
C ILE A 160 -0.07 5.64 4.20
N ASP A 161 -1.16 6.31 3.83
CA ASP A 161 -2.52 5.82 4.05
C ASP A 161 -3.08 5.27 2.74
N VAL A 162 -3.02 3.94 2.57
CA VAL A 162 -3.61 3.25 1.42
C VAL A 162 -5.12 3.11 1.60
N ASN A 163 -5.87 3.35 0.53
CA ASN A 163 -7.32 3.28 0.50
C ASN A 163 -7.82 2.13 -0.39
N GLU A 164 -7.24 1.98 -1.57
CA GLU A 164 -7.68 1.00 -2.56
C GLU A 164 -6.50 0.35 -3.28
N LEU A 165 -6.68 -0.91 -3.66
CA LEU A 165 -5.79 -1.64 -4.59
C LEU A 165 -6.60 -1.98 -5.83
N ILE A 166 -6.08 -1.63 -7.01
CA ILE A 166 -6.71 -1.89 -8.31
C ILE A 166 -6.01 -3.08 -8.94
N LEU A 167 -6.77 -4.12 -9.29
CA LEU A 167 -6.27 -5.33 -9.92
C LEU A 167 -6.26 -5.17 -11.45
N ALA A 168 -5.44 -5.97 -12.12
CA ALA A 168 -5.31 -6.01 -13.58
C ALA A 168 -6.63 -6.34 -14.29
N ASP A 169 -7.53 -7.07 -13.63
CA ASP A 169 -8.87 -7.41 -14.14
C ASP A 169 -9.93 -6.32 -13.90
N GLY A 170 -9.52 -5.18 -13.32
CA GLY A 170 -10.39 -4.04 -13.03
C GLY A 170 -11.13 -4.12 -11.70
N ARG A 171 -10.98 -5.20 -10.92
CA ARG A 171 -11.52 -5.24 -9.55
C ARG A 171 -10.79 -4.27 -8.64
N THR A 172 -11.49 -3.85 -7.59
CA THR A 172 -10.94 -3.00 -6.53
C THR A 172 -11.07 -3.70 -5.18
N TRP A 173 -9.96 -3.82 -4.45
CA TRP A 173 -9.97 -4.10 -3.02
C TRP A 173 -9.97 -2.77 -2.27
N ASN A 174 -11.07 -2.48 -1.59
CA ASN A 174 -11.24 -1.28 -0.79
C ASN A 174 -10.91 -1.59 0.67
N ILE A 175 -9.81 -1.03 1.18
CA ILE A 175 -9.30 -1.37 2.52
C ILE A 175 -10.32 -1.08 3.62
N LYS A 176 -11.15 -0.04 3.48
CA LYS A 176 -12.15 0.31 4.51
C LYS A 176 -13.32 -0.67 4.57
N ARG A 177 -13.63 -1.34 3.46
CA ARG A 177 -14.81 -2.20 3.33
C ARG A 177 -14.44 -3.68 3.42
N ASP A 178 -13.28 -4.05 2.88
CA ASP A 178 -12.92 -5.43 2.62
C ASP A 178 -11.98 -6.02 3.71
N TYR A 179 -11.61 -5.21 4.73
CA TYR A 179 -10.82 -5.56 5.93
C TYR A 179 -11.33 -4.78 7.16
#